data_AF-A0A1L9GYE5-F1
#
_entry.id   AF-A0A1L9GYE5-F1
#
_cell.length_a   1.000
_cell.length_b   1.000
_cell.length_c   1.000
_cell.angle_alpha   90.00
_cell.angle_beta   90.00
_cell.angle_gamma   90.00
#
_symmetry.space_group_name_H-M   'P 1'
#
loop_
_entity.id
_entity.type
_entity.pdbx_description
1 polymer ?
#
loop_
_entity_poly.entity_id
_entity_poly.type
_entity_poly.pdbx_seq_one_letter_code
_entity_poly.pdbx_strand_id
1 'polypeptide(L)'
;MSLKIKIKIMPSQRIQEINDIIAKLEDFKKNPDSKDNIYAIEENIIFLNSVRSIPGYIKWLFNNAKGIDGNRLIELTDFSIEDWDKKMHGRLIIVQRNKNIGLGKPLVDKIVSFVLSEKKPLVLVSLGAGGMEIDRQVLEILREQNYNQPLMIIGVDKSTHAHKIAIENIRSTEKNLKIYEVEQLDKNKMEIIKKNEHGIAIILCKNDIFDLEEYFSNQYFDLLYHSLFGHHLSSAQYEQMVDIIKKVSKKSYEYDGFKSWITLIPQSITAWKYPLFLSDTIFSMLRYKTYDKAKLLGKKVTFFKKTGHYLREIE
;
A
#
# COMPACT_ATOMS: atom_id res chain seq x y z
N MET A 1 -22.59 -18.18 7.09
CA MET A 1 -23.66 -17.55 6.28
C MET A 1 -23.17 -16.15 5.89
N SER A 2 -22.71 -15.95 4.65
CA SER A 2 -22.08 -14.70 4.20
C SER A 2 -23.15 -13.70 3.78
N LEU A 3 -23.38 -12.67 4.60
CA LEU A 3 -24.11 -11.48 4.19
C LEU A 3 -23.25 -10.72 3.17
N LYS A 4 -23.40 -11.05 1.89
CA LYS A 4 -22.96 -10.19 0.80
C LYS A 4 -23.90 -8.99 0.74
N ILE A 5 -23.61 -7.96 1.53
CA ILE A 5 -24.19 -6.64 1.32
C ILE A 5 -23.60 -6.09 0.02
N LYS A 6 -24.29 -6.33 -1.10
CA LYS A 6 -24.06 -5.56 -2.32
C LYS A 6 -24.61 -4.15 -2.05
N ILE A 7 -23.78 -3.27 -1.50
CA ILE A 7 -24.12 -1.85 -1.38
C ILE A 7 -24.24 -1.31 -2.82
N LYS A 8 -25.46 -1.17 -3.31
CA LYS A 8 -25.76 -0.52 -4.57
C LYS A 8 -25.74 0.98 -4.29
N ILE A 9 -24.57 1.61 -4.47
CA ILE A 9 -24.44 3.07 -4.36
C ILE A 9 -25.30 3.68 -5.47
N MET A 10 -26.31 4.46 -5.06
CA MET A 10 -27.14 5.20 -6.00
C MET A 10 -26.33 6.34 -6.63
N PRO A 11 -26.60 6.74 -7.89
CA PRO A 11 -25.93 7.88 -8.51
C PRO A 11 -25.94 9.16 -7.66
N SER A 12 -27.02 9.40 -6.90
CA SER A 12 -27.14 10.52 -5.96
C SER A 12 -26.15 10.44 -4.79
N GLN A 13 -25.94 9.25 -4.22
CA GLN A 13 -24.98 9.04 -3.12
C GLN A 13 -23.54 9.25 -3.56
N ARG A 14 -23.19 8.83 -4.79
CA ARG A 14 -21.86 9.05 -5.36
C ARG A 14 -21.57 10.55 -5.55
N ILE A 15 -22.55 11.31 -6.05
CA ILE A 15 -22.39 12.75 -6.25
C ILE A 15 -22.30 13.48 -4.91
N GLN A 16 -23.05 13.03 -3.90
CA GLN A 16 -22.92 13.54 -2.54
C GLN A 16 -21.50 13.33 -1.99
N GLU A 17 -20.96 12.11 -2.10
CA GLU A 17 -19.60 11.82 -1.66
C GLU A 17 -18.55 12.68 -2.37
N ILE A 18 -18.71 12.92 -3.68
CA ILE A 18 -17.85 13.86 -4.42
C ILE A 18 -17.94 15.27 -3.83
N ASN A 19 -19.14 15.76 -3.55
CA ASN A 19 -19.33 17.09 -2.98
C ASN A 19 -18.72 17.21 -1.59
N ASP A 20 -18.87 16.18 -0.75
CA ASP A 20 -18.33 16.15 0.61
C ASP A 20 -16.79 16.17 0.60
N ILE A 21 -16.16 15.40 -0.30
CA ILE A 21 -14.71 15.40 -0.48
C ILE A 21 -14.23 16.78 -0.97
N ILE A 22 -14.89 17.35 -1.99
CA ILE A 22 -14.53 18.69 -2.52
C ILE A 22 -14.65 19.75 -1.42
N ALA A 23 -15.73 19.75 -0.63
CA ALA A 23 -15.92 20.71 0.46
C ALA A 23 -14.77 20.63 1.47
N LYS A 24 -14.35 19.41 1.85
CA LYS A 24 -13.22 19.19 2.75
C LYS A 24 -11.89 19.68 2.17
N LEU A 25 -11.66 19.44 0.87
CA LEU A 25 -10.48 19.93 0.16
C LEU A 25 -10.44 21.46 0.08
N GLU A 26 -11.58 22.11 -0.17
CA GLU A 26 -11.68 23.58 -0.15
C GLU A 26 -11.43 24.16 1.24
N ASP A 27 -11.78 23.44 2.31
CA ASP A 27 -11.41 23.83 3.67
C ASP A 27 -9.92 23.70 3.93
N PHE A 28 -9.24 22.67 3.39
CA PHE A 28 -7.79 22.56 3.46
C PHE A 28 -7.07 23.72 2.77
N LYS A 29 -7.58 24.23 1.65
CA LYS A 29 -6.98 25.41 0.99
C LYS A 29 -6.94 26.65 1.89
N LYS A 30 -7.86 26.76 2.84
CA LYS A 30 -7.91 27.87 3.81
C LYS A 30 -6.95 27.68 4.97
N ASN A 31 -6.42 26.47 5.19
CA ASN A 31 -5.50 26.17 6.26
C ASN A 31 -4.05 26.57 5.87
N PRO A 32 -3.37 27.44 6.63
CA PRO A 32 -1.96 27.78 6.41
C PRO A 32 -1.01 26.57 6.34
N ASP A 33 -1.33 25.47 7.02
CA ASP A 33 -0.50 24.26 7.07
C ASP A 33 -0.56 23.45 5.76
N SER A 34 -1.53 23.75 4.88
CA SER A 34 -1.71 23.05 3.60
C SER A 34 -1.02 23.75 2.42
N LYS A 35 -0.22 24.79 2.66
CA LYS A 35 0.44 25.59 1.61
C LYS A 35 1.25 24.75 0.63
N ASP A 36 1.98 23.76 1.13
CA ASP A 36 2.81 22.89 0.29
C ASP A 36 1.97 21.92 -0.55
N ASN A 37 0.72 21.69 -0.16
CA ASN A 37 -0.21 20.74 -0.80
C ASN A 37 -1.25 21.41 -1.71
N ILE A 38 -1.24 22.73 -1.87
CA ILE A 38 -2.27 23.47 -2.64
C ILE A 38 -2.41 22.92 -4.06
N TYR A 39 -1.29 22.64 -4.73
CA TYR A 39 -1.31 22.08 -6.08
C TYR A 39 -2.09 20.76 -6.13
N ALA A 40 -1.78 19.82 -5.23
CA ALA A 40 -2.46 18.53 -5.20
C ALA A 40 -3.92 18.64 -4.81
N ILE A 41 -4.26 19.56 -3.90
CA ILE A 41 -5.65 19.85 -3.51
C ILE A 41 -6.43 20.31 -4.74
N GLU A 42 -5.89 21.25 -5.52
CA GLU A 42 -6.53 21.76 -6.72
C GLU A 42 -6.70 20.68 -7.80
N GLU A 43 -5.68 19.86 -8.04
CA GLU A 43 -5.78 18.74 -8.99
C GLU A 43 -6.82 17.71 -8.57
N ASN A 44 -6.92 17.38 -7.27
CA ASN A 44 -7.96 16.50 -6.74
C ASN A 44 -9.37 17.11 -6.95
N ILE A 45 -9.56 18.41 -6.71
CA ILE A 45 -10.85 19.09 -6.94
C ILE A 45 -11.22 19.06 -8.43
N ILE A 46 -10.29 19.38 -9.33
CA ILE A 46 -10.50 19.35 -10.78
C ILE A 46 -10.88 17.94 -11.24
N PHE A 47 -10.17 16.92 -10.74
CA PHE A 47 -10.46 15.53 -11.01
C PHE A 47 -11.86 15.13 -10.52
N LEU A 48 -12.19 15.43 -9.26
CA LEU A 48 -13.48 15.09 -8.64
C LEU A 48 -14.67 15.73 -9.36
N ASN A 49 -14.52 16.98 -9.81
CA ASN A 49 -15.50 17.63 -10.67
C ASN A 49 -15.64 16.96 -12.03
N SER A 50 -14.54 16.51 -12.62
CA SER A 50 -14.54 15.84 -13.92
C SER A 50 -15.20 14.46 -13.86
N VAL A 51 -15.00 13.70 -12.78
CA VAL A 51 -15.59 12.35 -12.62
C VAL A 51 -17.06 12.37 -12.22
N ARG A 52 -17.72 13.54 -12.13
CA ARG A 52 -19.18 13.61 -11.98
C ARG A 52 -19.93 12.96 -13.16
N SER A 53 -19.30 12.86 -14.33
CA SER A 53 -19.84 12.19 -15.51
C SER A 53 -18.76 11.43 -16.28
N ILE A 54 -19.14 10.40 -17.05
CA ILE A 54 -18.21 9.65 -17.90
C ILE A 54 -17.58 10.56 -18.98
N PRO A 55 -18.33 11.40 -19.72
CA PRO A 55 -17.73 12.31 -20.70
C PRO A 55 -16.74 13.30 -20.07
N GLY A 56 -17.06 13.81 -18.88
CA GLY A 56 -16.17 14.69 -18.11
C GLY A 56 -14.86 14.00 -17.75
N TYR A 57 -14.94 12.77 -17.24
CA TYR A 57 -13.75 11.97 -16.93
C TYR A 57 -12.90 11.69 -18.16
N ILE A 58 -13.52 11.28 -19.27
CA ILE A 58 -12.82 11.05 -20.54
C ILE A 58 -12.11 12.33 -21.01
N LYS A 59 -12.80 13.48 -20.98
CA LYS A 59 -12.21 14.77 -21.35
C LYS A 59 -11.02 15.12 -20.46
N TRP A 60 -11.15 14.94 -19.15
CA TRP A 60 -10.07 15.18 -18.20
C TRP A 60 -8.87 14.28 -18.49
N LEU A 61 -9.13 13.01 -18.78
CA LEU A 61 -8.08 12.03 -19.00
C LEU A 61 -7.23 12.34 -20.25
N PHE A 62 -7.85 12.81 -21.33
CA PHE A 62 -7.13 13.12 -22.58
C PHE A 62 -6.46 14.49 -22.59
N ASN A 63 -6.92 15.43 -21.76
CA ASN A 63 -6.46 16.83 -21.77
C ASN A 63 -5.69 17.20 -20.50
N ASN A 64 -6.34 17.09 -19.33
CA ASN A 64 -5.78 17.53 -18.05
C ASN A 64 -4.68 16.59 -17.56
N ALA A 65 -4.93 15.27 -17.55
CA ALA A 65 -4.04 14.29 -16.94
C ALA A 65 -2.60 14.28 -17.51
N LYS A 66 -2.41 14.74 -18.76
CA LYS A 66 -1.10 14.83 -19.41
C LYS A 66 -0.21 15.95 -18.85
N GLY A 67 -0.81 17.01 -18.32
CA GLY A 67 -0.11 18.18 -17.79
C GLY A 67 0.17 18.13 -16.30
N ILE A 68 -0.28 17.07 -15.61
CA ILE A 68 -0.15 16.96 -14.16
C ILE A 68 1.27 16.56 -13.76
N ASP A 69 1.84 17.29 -12.81
CA ASP A 69 3.12 16.95 -12.20
C ASP A 69 2.91 15.92 -11.09
N GLY A 70 3.18 14.65 -11.43
CA GLY A 70 3.06 13.53 -10.49
C GLY A 70 3.92 13.64 -9.23
N ASN A 71 5.01 14.43 -9.24
CA ASN A 71 5.85 14.58 -8.03
C ASN A 71 5.22 15.50 -6.98
N ARG A 72 4.28 16.35 -7.40
CA ARG A 72 3.56 17.28 -6.54
C ARG A 72 2.14 16.81 -6.24
N LEU A 73 1.73 15.67 -6.78
CA LEU A 73 0.47 15.03 -6.45
C LEU A 73 0.57 14.31 -5.11
N ILE A 74 -0.52 14.38 -4.34
CA ILE A 74 -0.79 13.48 -3.23
C ILE A 74 -2.18 12.88 -3.40
N GLU A 75 -2.35 11.66 -2.91
CA GLU A 75 -3.61 10.94 -2.94
C GLU A 75 -4.53 11.44 -1.82
N LEU A 76 -5.83 11.13 -1.87
CA LEU A 76 -6.75 11.60 -0.84
C LEU A 76 -6.38 10.97 0.51
N THR A 77 -5.95 9.72 0.53
CA THR A 77 -5.49 9.04 1.74
C THR A 77 -4.22 9.64 2.36
N ASP A 78 -3.40 10.34 1.58
CA ASP A 78 -2.20 11.00 2.11
C ASP A 78 -2.56 12.21 3.04
N PHE A 79 -3.82 12.70 3.01
CA PHE A 79 -4.29 13.78 3.90
C PHE A 79 -4.65 13.33 5.34
N SER A 80 -4.44 12.05 5.69
CA SER A 80 -4.64 11.51 7.05
C SER A 80 -6.05 11.74 7.63
N ILE A 81 -7.09 11.62 6.80
CA ILE A 81 -8.49 11.66 7.25
C ILE A 81 -8.97 10.24 7.52
N GLU A 82 -9.36 9.96 8.77
CA GLU A 82 -9.75 8.60 9.22
C GLU A 82 -10.79 7.92 8.30
N ASP A 83 -11.85 8.64 7.93
CA ASP A 83 -12.91 8.10 7.07
C ASP A 83 -12.43 7.80 5.66
N TRP A 84 -11.43 8.56 5.17
CA TRP A 84 -10.84 8.36 3.86
C TRP A 84 -9.96 7.11 3.85
N ASP A 85 -9.12 6.95 4.86
CA ASP A 85 -8.27 5.76 5.06
C ASP A 85 -9.11 4.49 5.16
N LYS A 86 -10.16 4.50 6.00
CA LYS A 86 -11.07 3.35 6.16
C LYS A 86 -11.71 2.94 4.84
N LYS A 87 -12.24 3.92 4.09
CA LYS A 87 -12.91 3.66 2.80
C LYS A 87 -11.92 3.14 1.76
N MET A 88 -10.74 3.74 1.66
CA MET A 88 -9.71 3.33 0.70
C MET A 88 -9.20 1.93 1.00
N HIS A 89 -8.66 1.71 2.20
CA HIS A 89 -8.06 0.43 2.57
C HIS A 89 -9.09 -0.70 2.57
N GLY A 90 -10.31 -0.44 3.05
CA GLY A 90 -11.40 -1.42 2.95
C GLY A 90 -11.69 -1.84 1.51
N ARG A 91 -11.58 -0.91 0.55
CA ARG A 91 -11.76 -1.21 -0.88
C ARG A 91 -10.55 -1.91 -1.49
N LEU A 92 -9.34 -1.46 -1.16
CA LEU A 92 -8.09 -2.06 -1.61
C LEU A 92 -8.01 -3.53 -1.18
N ILE A 93 -8.35 -3.84 0.08
CA ILE A 93 -8.44 -5.21 0.61
C ILE A 93 -9.39 -6.07 -0.23
N ILE A 94 -10.58 -5.57 -0.57
CA ILE A 94 -11.55 -6.30 -1.41
C ILE A 94 -10.95 -6.63 -2.79
N VAL A 95 -10.21 -5.69 -3.39
CA VAL A 95 -9.57 -5.89 -4.70
C VAL A 95 -8.41 -6.87 -4.60
N GLN A 96 -7.55 -6.75 -3.60
CA GLN A 96 -6.40 -7.63 -3.36
C GLN A 96 -6.82 -9.07 -3.05
N ARG A 97 -7.93 -9.27 -2.34
CA ARG A 97 -8.52 -10.60 -2.07
C ARG A 97 -9.14 -11.26 -3.29
N ASN A 98 -9.45 -10.49 -4.34
CA ASN A 98 -10.10 -11.03 -5.52
C ASN A 98 -9.12 -11.87 -6.34
N LYS A 99 -9.24 -13.20 -6.22
CA LYS A 99 -8.41 -14.19 -6.92
C LYS A 99 -8.36 -14.01 -8.44
N ASN A 100 -9.41 -13.43 -9.05
CA ASN A 100 -9.44 -13.19 -10.50
C ASN A 100 -8.62 -11.98 -10.93
N ILE A 101 -8.40 -11.01 -10.02
CA ILE A 101 -7.53 -9.85 -10.25
C ILE A 101 -6.10 -10.23 -9.89
N GLY A 102 -5.91 -10.92 -8.76
CA GLY A 102 -4.60 -11.35 -8.27
C GLY A 102 -3.68 -10.18 -7.93
N LEU A 103 -4.23 -9.03 -7.53
CA LEU A 103 -3.43 -7.87 -7.13
C LEU A 103 -2.64 -8.22 -5.86
N GLY A 104 -1.31 -8.12 -5.92
CA GLY A 104 -0.42 -8.49 -4.82
C GLY A 104 -0.01 -9.96 -4.78
N LYS A 105 -0.70 -10.84 -5.52
CA LYS A 105 -0.36 -12.28 -5.58
C LYS A 105 1.11 -12.56 -5.95
N PRO A 106 1.71 -11.86 -6.93
CA PRO A 106 3.12 -12.09 -7.24
C PRO A 106 4.07 -11.86 -6.05
N LEU A 107 3.79 -10.86 -5.22
CA LEU A 107 4.56 -10.59 -4.02
C LEU A 107 4.30 -11.65 -2.96
N VAL A 108 3.03 -11.99 -2.70
CA VAL A 108 2.63 -13.06 -1.76
C VAL A 108 3.35 -14.37 -2.10
N ASP A 109 3.31 -14.80 -3.36
CA ASP A 109 3.94 -16.04 -3.82
C ASP A 109 5.46 -16.00 -3.59
N LYS A 110 6.09 -14.84 -3.80
CA LYS A 110 7.53 -14.66 -3.62
C LYS A 110 7.93 -14.68 -2.14
N ILE A 111 7.12 -14.09 -1.26
CA ILE A 111 7.32 -14.12 0.20
C ILE A 111 7.15 -15.55 0.71
N VAL A 112 6.03 -16.21 0.37
CA VAL A 112 5.77 -17.61 0.77
C VAL A 112 6.88 -18.53 0.30
N SER A 113 7.31 -18.41 -0.96
CA SER A 113 8.41 -19.22 -1.50
C SER A 113 9.71 -19.00 -0.72
N PHE A 114 10.00 -17.78 -0.28
CA PHE A 114 11.16 -17.49 0.55
C PHE A 114 11.03 -18.15 1.92
N VAL A 115 9.91 -17.91 2.62
CA VAL A 115 9.67 -18.45 3.97
C VAL A 115 9.73 -19.97 3.99
N LEU A 116 9.07 -20.64 3.05
CA LEU A 116 9.07 -22.11 3.00
C LEU A 116 10.44 -22.71 2.63
N SER A 117 11.29 -21.95 1.95
CA SER A 117 12.65 -22.39 1.61
C SER A 117 13.63 -22.26 2.78
N GLU A 118 13.39 -21.29 3.66
CA GLU A 118 14.23 -21.01 4.82
C GLU A 118 13.75 -21.86 6.01
N LYS A 119 14.44 -22.96 6.29
CA LYS A 119 14.09 -23.89 7.39
C LYS A 119 14.60 -23.41 8.76
N LYS A 120 14.34 -22.16 9.10
CA LYS A 120 14.83 -21.50 10.33
C LYS A 120 13.83 -20.44 10.81
N PRO A 121 13.97 -19.93 12.05
CA PRO A 121 13.26 -18.72 12.48
C PRO A 121 13.54 -17.53 11.56
N LEU A 122 12.51 -16.74 11.25
CA LEU A 122 12.63 -15.60 10.33
C LEU A 122 12.03 -14.31 10.90
N VAL A 123 12.62 -13.19 10.50
CA VAL A 123 12.09 -11.84 10.72
C VAL A 123 11.83 -11.16 9.38
N LEU A 124 10.55 -10.90 9.09
CA LEU A 124 10.11 -10.19 7.89
C LEU A 124 9.64 -8.78 8.23
N VAL A 125 9.82 -7.84 7.31
CA VAL A 125 9.37 -6.45 7.44
C VAL A 125 8.53 -6.04 6.22
N SER A 126 7.33 -5.51 6.47
CA SER A 126 6.41 -4.93 5.50
C SER A 126 6.41 -3.41 5.67
N LEU A 127 7.02 -2.66 4.75
CA LEU A 127 7.05 -1.20 4.80
C LEU A 127 5.80 -0.59 4.16
N GLY A 128 5.22 0.44 4.80
CA GLY A 128 3.94 1.00 4.37
C GLY A 128 2.84 -0.05 4.46
N ALA A 129 2.77 -0.74 5.61
CA ALA A 129 2.02 -1.97 5.76
C ALA A 129 0.51 -1.80 5.51
N GLY A 130 -0.03 -0.59 5.71
CA GLY A 130 -1.44 -0.30 5.51
C GLY A 130 -2.33 -1.28 6.27
N GLY A 131 -3.27 -1.91 5.57
CA GLY A 131 -4.14 -2.96 6.13
C GLY A 131 -3.56 -4.37 6.18
N MET A 132 -2.26 -4.57 5.91
CA MET A 132 -1.56 -5.87 5.96
C MET A 132 -2.22 -7.01 5.17
N GLU A 133 -2.84 -6.72 4.02
CA GLU A 133 -3.52 -7.77 3.23
C GLU A 133 -2.54 -8.74 2.57
N ILE A 134 -1.36 -8.28 2.17
CA ILE A 134 -0.28 -9.15 1.66
C ILE A 134 0.11 -10.15 2.74
N ASP A 135 0.37 -9.67 3.95
CA ASP A 135 0.78 -10.46 5.10
C ASP A 135 -0.31 -11.46 5.49
N ARG A 136 -1.57 -11.01 5.52
CA ARG A 136 -2.73 -11.90 5.77
C ARG A 136 -2.79 -13.06 4.78
N GLN A 137 -2.57 -12.82 3.49
CA GLN A 137 -2.55 -13.89 2.48
C GLN A 137 -1.35 -14.83 2.67
N VAL A 138 -0.18 -14.29 3.04
CA VAL A 138 1.00 -15.10 3.40
C VAL A 138 0.65 -16.03 4.57
N LEU A 139 0.04 -15.52 5.64
CA LEU A 139 -0.39 -16.31 6.81
C LEU A 139 -1.36 -17.42 6.42
N GLU A 140 -2.36 -17.13 5.58
CA GLU A 140 -3.30 -18.14 5.10
C GLU A 140 -2.60 -19.31 4.42
N ILE A 141 -1.69 -19.01 3.50
CA ILE A 141 -0.96 -20.03 2.74
C ILE A 141 -0.01 -20.80 3.65
N LEU A 142 0.74 -20.13 4.54
CA LEU A 142 1.64 -20.79 5.47
C LEU A 142 0.90 -21.76 6.40
N ARG A 143 -0.32 -21.40 6.84
CA ARG A 143 -1.18 -22.29 7.63
C ARG A 143 -1.66 -23.49 6.83
N GLU A 144 -2.10 -23.28 5.60
CA GLU A 144 -2.50 -24.38 4.69
C GLU A 144 -1.34 -25.37 4.44
N GLN A 145 -0.10 -24.88 4.47
CA GLN A 145 1.12 -25.68 4.33
C GLN A 145 1.65 -26.25 5.66
N ASN A 146 0.94 -26.08 6.78
CA ASN A 146 1.36 -26.50 8.12
C ASN A 146 2.75 -26.00 8.53
N TYR A 147 3.08 -24.75 8.16
CA TYR A 147 4.33 -24.12 8.57
C TYR A 147 4.41 -24.00 10.10
N ASN A 148 5.53 -24.45 10.69
CA ASN A 148 5.68 -24.61 12.13
C ASN A 148 6.93 -23.95 12.73
N GLN A 149 7.71 -23.23 11.93
CA GLN A 149 8.87 -22.50 12.42
C GLN A 149 8.46 -21.14 12.99
N PRO A 150 9.20 -20.57 13.95
CA PRO A 150 8.94 -19.21 14.41
C PRO A 150 9.04 -18.20 13.27
N LEU A 151 8.09 -17.26 13.21
CA LEU A 151 8.06 -16.22 12.19
C LEU A 151 7.53 -14.94 12.80
N MET A 152 8.30 -13.86 12.71
CA MET A 152 7.78 -12.54 13.03
C MET A 152 7.59 -11.73 11.76
N ILE A 153 6.43 -11.12 11.62
CA ILE A 153 6.13 -10.17 10.54
C ILE A 153 5.92 -8.80 11.17
N ILE A 154 6.77 -7.85 10.79
CA ILE A 154 6.75 -6.48 11.28
C ILE A 154 6.08 -5.59 10.22
N GLY A 155 4.91 -5.05 10.52
CA GLY A 155 4.28 -3.99 9.73
C GLY A 155 4.74 -2.62 10.20
N VAL A 156 5.42 -1.87 9.33
CA VAL A 156 5.85 -0.49 9.60
C VAL A 156 4.87 0.47 8.93
N ASP A 157 4.13 1.24 9.72
CA ASP A 157 3.20 2.25 9.23
C ASP A 157 3.02 3.36 10.28
N LYS A 158 3.04 4.63 9.85
CA LYS A 158 2.85 5.76 10.78
C LYS A 158 1.37 5.93 11.17
N SER A 159 0.44 5.42 10.36
CA SER A 159 -0.98 5.63 10.55
C SER A 159 -1.56 4.71 11.61
N THR A 160 -2.08 5.31 12.69
CA THR A 160 -2.84 4.56 13.71
C THR A 160 -4.13 3.96 13.12
N HIS A 161 -4.68 4.56 12.06
CA HIS A 161 -5.85 4.00 11.38
C HIS A 161 -5.49 2.77 10.56
N ALA A 162 -4.34 2.79 9.86
CA ALA A 162 -3.82 1.62 9.17
C ALA A 162 -3.61 0.44 10.14
N HIS A 163 -3.03 0.69 11.31
CA HIS A 163 -2.85 -0.34 12.35
C HIS A 163 -4.18 -1.00 12.78
N LYS A 164 -5.23 -0.20 13.03
CA LYS A 164 -6.56 -0.73 13.38
C LYS A 164 -7.10 -1.63 12.27
N ILE A 165 -6.98 -1.20 11.02
CA ILE A 165 -7.43 -1.97 9.85
C ILE A 165 -6.61 -3.26 9.71
N ALA A 166 -5.28 -3.20 9.88
CA ALA A 166 -4.40 -4.35 9.86
C ALA A 166 -4.80 -5.39 10.93
N ILE A 167 -5.06 -4.96 12.16
CA ILE A 167 -5.49 -5.84 13.26
C ILE A 167 -6.80 -6.54 12.91
N GLU A 168 -7.81 -5.79 12.45
CA GLU A 168 -9.09 -6.37 12.02
C GLU A 168 -8.90 -7.35 10.86
N ASN A 169 -8.05 -6.99 9.90
CA ASN A 169 -7.79 -7.79 8.71
C ASN A 169 -7.10 -9.12 9.06
N ILE A 170 -6.06 -9.08 9.90
CA ILE A 170 -5.31 -10.25 10.35
C ILE A 170 -6.19 -11.15 11.24
N ARG A 171 -6.93 -10.58 12.19
CA ARG A 171 -7.85 -11.33 13.07
C ARG A 171 -9.01 -11.98 12.32
N SER A 172 -9.32 -11.52 11.12
CA SER A 172 -10.30 -12.20 10.25
C SER A 172 -9.83 -13.58 9.78
N THR A 173 -8.52 -13.83 9.77
CA THR A 173 -7.91 -15.13 9.42
C THR A 173 -7.56 -15.94 10.67
N GLU A 174 -7.04 -15.29 11.72
CA GLU A 174 -6.63 -15.95 12.96
C GLU A 174 -6.88 -15.08 14.19
N LYS A 175 -7.95 -15.41 14.94
CA LYS A 175 -8.42 -14.59 16.07
C LYS A 175 -7.43 -14.52 17.24
N ASN A 176 -6.63 -15.57 17.43
CA ASN A 176 -5.75 -15.74 18.59
C ASN A 176 -4.27 -15.45 18.25
N LEU A 177 -3.99 -14.98 17.03
CA LEU A 177 -2.63 -14.59 16.66
C LEU A 177 -2.17 -13.43 17.54
N LYS A 178 -0.97 -13.53 18.08
CA LYS A 178 -0.39 -12.46 18.90
C LYS A 178 0.01 -11.30 18.00
N ILE A 179 -0.49 -10.12 18.35
CA ILE A 179 -0.19 -8.86 17.67
C ILE A 179 0.35 -7.89 18.73
N TYR A 180 1.57 -7.40 18.52
CA TYR A 180 2.20 -6.38 19.34
C TYR A 180 2.06 -5.04 18.65
N GLU A 181 1.54 -4.04 19.34
CA GLU A 181 1.58 -2.65 18.89
C GLU A 181 2.67 -1.92 19.67
N VAL A 182 3.61 -1.30 18.97
CA VAL A 182 4.70 -0.53 19.58
C VAL A 182 4.86 0.79 18.86
N GLU A 183 5.06 1.88 19.59
CA GLU A 183 5.31 3.18 18.94
C GLU A 183 6.65 3.16 18.17
N GLN A 184 7.69 2.63 18.81
CA GLN A 184 9.03 2.53 18.24
C GLN A 184 9.62 1.16 18.58
N LEU A 185 10.00 0.41 17.56
CA LEU A 185 10.64 -0.89 17.65
C LEU A 185 12.16 -0.74 17.51
N ASP A 186 12.91 -1.39 18.39
CA ASP A 186 14.37 -1.44 18.39
C ASP A 186 14.84 -2.90 18.62
N LYS A 187 16.16 -3.13 18.54
CA LYS A 187 16.74 -4.47 18.77
C LYS A 187 16.38 -5.05 20.14
N ASN A 188 16.38 -4.25 21.20
CA ASN A 188 16.11 -4.76 22.55
C ASN A 188 14.66 -5.26 22.68
N LYS A 189 13.69 -4.47 22.20
CA LYS A 189 12.27 -4.88 22.17
C LYS A 189 12.06 -6.11 21.28
N MET A 190 12.74 -6.17 20.13
CA MET A 190 12.70 -7.34 19.27
C MET A 190 13.19 -8.62 19.97
N GLU A 191 14.32 -8.55 20.67
CA GLU A 191 14.86 -9.71 21.39
C GLU A 191 13.96 -10.14 22.57
N ILE A 192 13.27 -9.21 23.22
CA ILE A 192 12.27 -9.54 24.24
C ILE A 192 11.08 -10.30 23.63
N ILE A 193 10.55 -9.82 22.49
CA ILE A 193 9.43 -10.48 21.82
C ILE A 193 9.86 -11.87 21.31
N LYS A 194 11.02 -11.97 20.65
CA LYS A 194 11.59 -13.24 20.17
C LYS A 194 11.68 -14.32 21.24
N LYS A 195 12.08 -13.95 22.46
CA LYS A 195 12.22 -14.91 23.57
C LYS A 195 10.89 -15.49 24.04
N ASN A 196 9.80 -14.74 23.88
CA ASN A 196 8.46 -15.13 24.34
C ASN A 196 7.63 -15.82 23.26
N GLU A 197 8.05 -15.72 21.99
CA GLU A 197 7.28 -16.19 20.85
C GLU A 197 7.95 -17.36 20.11
N HIS A 198 7.24 -18.48 20.07
CA HIS A 198 7.70 -19.73 19.44
C HIS A 198 6.94 -20.08 18.15
N GLY A 199 5.92 -19.28 17.79
CA GLY A 199 5.10 -19.46 16.60
C GLY A 199 5.17 -18.26 15.66
N ILE A 200 4.06 -17.99 14.97
CA ILE A 200 3.92 -16.79 14.16
C ILE A 200 3.44 -15.64 15.06
N ALA A 201 4.06 -14.46 14.93
CA ALA A 201 3.67 -13.24 15.61
C ALA A 201 3.69 -12.04 14.66
N ILE A 202 2.78 -11.09 14.89
CA ILE A 202 2.74 -9.82 14.17
C ILE A 202 3.20 -8.69 15.09
N ILE A 203 4.00 -7.78 14.57
CA ILE A 203 4.41 -6.56 15.26
C ILE A 203 4.01 -5.38 14.37
N LEU A 204 3.25 -4.44 14.89
CA LEU A 204 2.90 -3.18 14.24
C LEU A 204 3.70 -2.07 14.90
N CYS A 205 4.49 -1.34 14.12
CA CYS A 205 5.27 -0.23 14.63
C CYS A 205 5.20 1.04 13.79
N LYS A 206 5.35 2.19 14.46
CA LYS A 206 5.30 3.52 13.84
C LYS A 206 6.68 4.12 13.60
N ASN A 207 7.73 3.30 13.56
CA ASN A 207 9.07 3.75 13.20
C ASN A 207 9.01 4.54 11.88
N ASP A 208 9.83 5.58 11.78
CA ASP A 208 10.11 6.15 10.48
C ASP A 208 10.94 5.13 9.67
N ILE A 209 10.51 4.87 8.43
CA ILE A 209 11.23 4.01 7.50
C ILE A 209 12.63 4.57 7.25
N PHE A 210 12.76 5.90 7.23
CA PHE A 210 14.02 6.59 6.99
C PHE A 210 15.03 6.50 8.15
N ASP A 211 14.57 6.11 9.34
CA ASP A 211 15.40 5.98 10.53
C ASP A 211 15.66 4.51 10.90
N LEU A 212 15.19 3.55 10.09
CA LEU A 212 15.33 2.12 10.40
C LEU A 212 16.77 1.68 10.58
N GLU A 213 17.73 2.31 9.89
CA GLU A 213 19.15 1.97 10.00
C GLU A 213 19.77 2.33 11.36
N GLU A 214 19.16 3.26 12.09
CA GLU A 214 19.57 3.63 13.45
C GLU A 214 19.22 2.53 14.46
N TYR A 215 18.08 1.87 14.24
CA TYR A 215 17.56 0.83 15.13
C TYR A 215 18.05 -0.56 14.74
N PHE A 216 18.18 -0.82 13.45
CA PHE A 216 18.50 -2.13 12.88
C PHE A 216 19.61 -1.97 11.85
N SER A 217 20.66 -2.78 11.97
CA SER A 217 21.83 -2.70 11.09
C SER A 217 22.39 -4.09 10.85
N ASN A 218 23.32 -4.21 9.89
CA ASN A 218 23.99 -5.46 9.54
C ASN A 218 23.01 -6.53 9.02
N GLN A 219 22.13 -6.14 8.10
CA GLN A 219 21.18 -7.06 7.48
C GLN A 219 20.38 -7.88 8.50
N TYR A 220 19.91 -7.21 9.56
CA TYR A 220 19.21 -7.82 10.68
C TYR A 220 17.95 -8.58 10.24
N PHE A 221 17.20 -8.02 9.28
CA PHE A 221 15.97 -8.63 8.77
C PHE A 221 16.27 -9.66 7.68
N ASP A 222 15.60 -10.81 7.73
CA ASP A 222 15.77 -11.85 6.71
C ASP A 222 15.12 -11.46 5.39
N LEU A 223 13.98 -10.78 5.47
CA LEU A 223 13.28 -10.24 4.31
C LEU A 223 12.64 -8.89 4.63
N LEU A 224 12.75 -7.96 3.70
CA LEU A 224 11.98 -6.72 3.72
C LEU A 224 11.20 -6.59 2.41
N TYR A 225 9.93 -6.22 2.48
CA TYR A 225 9.13 -5.96 1.29
C TYR A 225 8.22 -4.76 1.45
N HIS A 226 7.76 -4.25 0.32
CA HIS A 226 6.70 -3.25 0.27
C HIS A 226 5.84 -3.45 -0.99
N SER A 227 4.59 -3.01 -0.91
CA SER A 227 3.61 -3.14 -1.98
C SER A 227 2.92 -1.80 -2.21
N LEU A 228 2.95 -1.29 -3.44
CA LEU A 228 2.30 -0.05 -3.84
C LEU A 228 2.67 1.11 -2.92
N PHE A 229 3.97 1.28 -2.64
CA PHE A 229 4.47 2.28 -1.69
C PHE A 229 5.50 3.22 -2.29
N GLY A 230 6.40 2.71 -3.14
CA GLY A 230 7.55 3.48 -3.63
C GLY A 230 7.14 4.71 -4.45
N HIS A 231 6.00 4.64 -5.14
CA HIS A 231 5.44 5.77 -5.90
C HIS A 231 4.88 6.91 -5.03
N HIS A 232 4.71 6.70 -3.72
CA HIS A 232 4.37 7.79 -2.80
C HIS A 232 5.58 8.68 -2.47
N LEU A 233 6.79 8.21 -2.76
CA LEU A 233 8.03 8.89 -2.42
C LEU A 233 8.53 9.78 -3.56
N SER A 234 9.14 10.91 -3.21
CA SER A 234 9.98 11.64 -4.15
C SER A 234 11.16 10.78 -4.61
N SER A 235 11.82 11.16 -5.71
CA SER A 235 12.97 10.38 -6.22
C SER A 235 14.10 10.28 -5.18
N ALA A 236 14.40 11.35 -4.45
CA ALA A 236 15.41 11.36 -3.40
C ALA A 236 15.03 10.48 -2.21
N GLN A 237 13.78 10.56 -1.74
CA GLN A 237 13.27 9.69 -0.67
C GLN A 237 13.28 8.22 -1.09
N TYR A 238 12.91 7.92 -2.33
CA TYR A 238 12.94 6.56 -2.85
C TYR A 238 14.37 5.98 -2.87
N GLU A 239 15.35 6.78 -3.33
CA GLU A 239 16.77 6.37 -3.30
C GLU A 239 17.26 6.15 -1.87
N GLN A 240 16.96 7.07 -0.95
CA GLN A 240 17.29 6.92 0.47
C GLN A 240 16.66 5.65 1.08
N MET A 241 15.38 5.39 0.80
CA MET A 241 14.70 4.17 1.26
C MET A 241 15.39 2.92 0.73
N VAL A 242 15.75 2.88 -0.56
CA VAL A 242 16.46 1.75 -1.16
C VAL A 242 17.81 1.51 -0.48
N ASP A 243 18.57 2.56 -0.17
CA ASP A 243 19.85 2.44 0.53
C ASP A 243 19.69 1.89 1.95
N ILE A 244 18.68 2.36 2.69
CA ILE A 244 18.36 1.83 4.02
C ILE A 244 17.99 0.36 3.93
N ILE A 245 17.10 -0.02 3.01
CA ILE A 245 16.66 -1.40 2.81
C ILE A 245 17.85 -2.34 2.63
N LYS A 246 18.84 -1.97 1.82
CA LYS A 246 20.05 -2.78 1.57
C LYS A 246 20.92 -2.96 2.81
N LYS A 247 20.97 -1.96 3.70
CA LYS A 247 21.75 -2.01 4.94
C LYS A 247 21.08 -2.88 6.01
N VAL A 248 19.75 -2.86 6.08
CA VAL A 248 18.98 -3.49 7.16
C VAL A 248 18.46 -4.88 6.84
N SER A 249 18.41 -5.27 5.57
CA SER A 249 17.83 -6.54 5.13
C SER A 249 18.78 -7.40 4.29
N LYS A 250 18.68 -8.73 4.46
CA LYS A 250 19.43 -9.71 3.64
C LYS A 250 18.84 -9.86 2.24
N LYS A 251 17.52 -9.70 2.11
CA LYS A 251 16.80 -9.83 0.86
C LYS A 251 15.63 -8.86 0.84
N SER A 252 15.34 -8.27 -0.32
CA SER A 252 14.19 -7.37 -0.37
C SER A 252 13.39 -7.42 -1.66
N TYR A 253 12.07 -7.23 -1.53
CA TYR A 253 11.13 -7.26 -2.64
C TYR A 253 10.31 -5.98 -2.72
N GLU A 254 10.27 -5.41 -3.92
CA GLU A 254 9.44 -4.26 -4.26
C GLU A 254 8.35 -4.70 -5.22
N TYR A 255 7.09 -4.50 -4.86
CA TYR A 255 5.96 -4.67 -5.76
C TYR A 255 5.29 -3.31 -5.98
N ASP A 256 5.38 -2.74 -7.18
CA ASP A 256 4.80 -1.44 -7.46
C ASP A 256 4.22 -1.35 -8.89
N GLY A 257 3.55 -0.25 -9.20
CA GLY A 257 2.94 0.01 -10.49
C GLY A 257 3.87 0.68 -11.51
N PHE A 258 3.50 0.57 -12.79
CA PHE A 258 4.08 1.37 -13.86
C PHE A 258 2.97 1.97 -14.73
N LYS A 259 3.23 3.14 -15.34
CA LYS A 259 2.23 3.82 -16.18
C LYS A 259 1.79 2.91 -17.34
N SER A 260 0.51 2.60 -17.39
CA SER A 260 -0.10 1.75 -18.42
C SER A 260 -1.53 2.21 -18.71
N TRP A 261 -1.71 2.82 -19.88
CA TRP A 261 -3.02 3.25 -20.37
C TRP A 261 -4.01 2.09 -20.53
N ILE A 262 -3.50 0.89 -20.85
CA ILE A 262 -4.32 -0.31 -21.05
C ILE A 262 -4.95 -0.75 -19.72
N THR A 263 -4.23 -0.61 -18.60
CA THR A 263 -4.70 -1.04 -17.28
C THR A 263 -5.51 0.04 -16.57
N LEU A 264 -5.34 1.30 -16.97
CA LEU A 264 -6.12 2.42 -16.45
C LEU A 264 -7.63 2.23 -16.68
N ILE A 265 -8.05 1.72 -17.84
CA ILE A 265 -9.47 1.52 -18.17
C ILE A 265 -10.15 0.52 -17.22
N PRO A 266 -9.69 -0.73 -17.07
CA PRO A 266 -10.32 -1.70 -16.15
C PRO A 266 -10.24 -1.26 -14.69
N GLN A 267 -9.18 -0.54 -14.29
CA GLN A 267 -9.08 0.05 -12.96
C GLN A 267 -10.14 1.14 -12.75
N SER A 268 -10.31 2.05 -13.71
CA SER A 268 -11.34 3.10 -13.69
C SER A 268 -12.74 2.51 -13.55
N ILE A 269 -13.06 1.45 -14.31
CA ILE A 269 -14.36 0.78 -14.25
C ILE A 269 -14.59 0.17 -12.86
N THR A 270 -13.58 -0.51 -12.32
CA THR A 270 -13.66 -1.15 -11.00
C THR A 270 -13.86 -0.12 -9.89
N ALA A 271 -13.19 1.03 -9.99
CA ALA A 271 -13.23 2.08 -8.99
C ALA A 271 -14.37 3.09 -9.19
N TRP A 272 -15.02 3.13 -10.36
CA TRP A 272 -15.96 4.19 -10.76
C TRP A 272 -17.02 4.55 -9.71
N LYS A 273 -17.56 3.53 -9.02
CA LYS A 273 -18.61 3.69 -8.02
C LYS A 273 -18.14 4.31 -6.69
N TYR A 274 -16.84 4.41 -6.48
CA TYR A 274 -16.20 4.81 -5.22
C TYR A 274 -15.26 5.99 -5.53
N PRO A 275 -15.74 7.25 -5.47
CA PRO A 275 -14.99 8.44 -5.84
C PRO A 275 -13.61 8.52 -5.20
N LEU A 276 -13.52 8.22 -3.91
CA LEU A 276 -12.27 8.24 -3.15
C LEU A 276 -11.27 7.21 -3.70
N PHE A 277 -11.69 5.96 -3.80
CA PHE A 277 -10.85 4.89 -4.35
C PHE A 277 -10.49 5.12 -5.82
N LEU A 278 -11.39 5.75 -6.59
CA LEU A 278 -11.12 6.15 -7.97
C LEU A 278 -10.04 7.24 -8.03
N SER A 279 -10.09 8.23 -7.16
CA SER A 279 -9.06 9.28 -7.08
C SER A 279 -7.69 8.67 -6.83
N ASP A 280 -7.57 7.90 -5.75
CA ASP A 280 -6.29 7.29 -5.35
C ASP A 280 -5.77 6.37 -6.45
N THR A 281 -6.60 5.48 -7.01
CA THR A 281 -6.21 4.59 -8.12
C THR A 281 -5.65 5.36 -9.33
N ILE A 282 -6.30 6.45 -9.73
CA ILE A 282 -5.87 7.23 -10.90
C ILE A 282 -4.62 8.05 -10.57
N PHE A 283 -4.53 8.61 -9.37
CA PHE A 283 -3.41 9.45 -8.97
C PHE A 283 -2.15 8.60 -8.74
N SER A 284 -2.25 7.42 -8.14
CA SER A 284 -1.15 6.44 -8.10
C SER A 284 -0.65 6.13 -9.52
N MET A 285 -1.56 5.91 -10.48
CA MET A 285 -1.20 5.67 -11.88
C MET A 285 -0.47 6.85 -12.54
N LEU A 286 -0.78 8.09 -12.15
CA LEU A 286 -0.07 9.29 -12.62
C LEU A 286 1.31 9.47 -11.95
N ARG A 287 1.48 8.96 -10.72
CA ARG A 287 2.73 8.99 -9.96
C ARG A 287 3.70 7.88 -10.36
N TYR A 288 3.21 6.75 -10.86
CA TYR A 288 4.05 5.63 -11.26
C TYR A 288 5.14 6.02 -12.27
N LYS A 289 6.27 5.30 -12.22
CA LYS A 289 7.31 5.39 -13.25
C LYS A 289 6.75 4.91 -14.59
N THR A 290 7.26 5.44 -15.69
CA THR A 290 6.97 4.86 -17.03
C THR A 290 7.57 3.46 -17.11
N TYR A 291 7.04 2.63 -18.01
CA TYR A 291 7.58 1.28 -18.24
C TYR A 291 9.08 1.28 -18.52
N ASP A 292 9.57 2.23 -19.33
CA ASP A 292 10.99 2.34 -19.64
C ASP A 292 11.84 2.77 -18.44
N LYS A 293 11.34 3.68 -17.60
CA LYS A 293 12.01 4.03 -16.34
C LYS A 293 12.01 2.86 -15.35
N ALA A 294 10.92 2.11 -15.26
CA ALA A 294 10.83 0.93 -14.39
C ALA A 294 11.81 -0.19 -14.81
N LYS A 295 12.08 -0.33 -16.12
CA LYS A 295 13.11 -1.27 -16.61
C LYS A 295 14.53 -0.95 -16.13
N LEU A 296 14.80 0.32 -15.84
CA LEU A 296 16.12 0.76 -15.38
C LEU A 296 16.35 0.49 -13.88
N LEU A 297 15.35 -0.01 -13.15
CA LEU A 297 15.48 -0.30 -11.72
C LEU A 297 16.42 -1.49 -11.40
N GLY A 298 16.79 -2.30 -12.39
CA GLY A 298 17.80 -3.34 -12.21
C GLY A 298 17.54 -4.60 -13.04
N LYS A 299 18.41 -5.59 -12.86
CA LYS A 299 18.37 -6.84 -13.65
C LYS A 299 17.27 -7.82 -13.21
N LYS A 300 16.83 -7.74 -11.96
CA LYS A 300 15.82 -8.64 -11.37
C LYS A 300 14.43 -8.01 -11.29
N VAL A 301 13.87 -7.59 -12.42
CA VAL A 301 12.52 -7.01 -12.50
C VAL A 301 11.61 -7.88 -13.38
N THR A 302 10.49 -8.31 -12.83
CA THR A 302 9.43 -9.06 -13.53
C THR A 302 8.21 -8.16 -13.73
N PHE A 303 7.71 -8.06 -14.97
CA PHE A 303 6.57 -7.19 -15.29
C PHE A 303 5.27 -7.98 -15.50
N PHE A 304 4.19 -7.52 -14.87
CA PHE A 304 2.84 -8.03 -14.96
C PHE A 304 1.98 -7.08 -15.79
N LYS A 305 2.14 -7.12 -17.12
CA LYS A 305 1.50 -6.18 -18.06
C LYS A 305 -0.04 -6.17 -17.97
N LYS A 306 -0.67 -7.28 -17.60
CA LYS A 306 -2.14 -7.38 -17.47
C LYS A 306 -2.68 -6.54 -16.32
N THR A 307 -1.90 -6.34 -15.26
CA THR A 307 -2.31 -5.58 -14.08
C THR A 307 -1.63 -4.22 -14.01
N GLY A 308 -0.53 -4.01 -14.73
CA GLY A 308 0.21 -2.74 -14.75
C GLY A 308 1.22 -2.62 -13.62
N HIS A 309 1.75 -3.75 -13.14
CA HIS A 309 2.64 -3.82 -11.99
C HIS A 309 3.95 -4.54 -12.31
N TYR A 310 4.94 -4.37 -11.46
CA TYR A 310 6.18 -5.13 -11.50
C TYR A 310 6.53 -5.67 -10.11
N LEU A 311 7.35 -6.71 -10.09
CA LEU A 311 8.02 -7.22 -8.90
C LEU A 311 9.53 -7.12 -9.13
N ARG A 312 10.23 -6.51 -8.19
CA ARG A 312 11.68 -6.33 -8.21
C ARG A 312 12.32 -6.95 -6.98
N GLU A 313 13.45 -7.61 -7.17
CA GLU A 313 14.37 -7.92 -6.08
C GLU A 313 15.38 -6.78 -5.96
N ILE A 314 15.46 -6.16 -4.78
CA ILE A 314 16.42 -5.08 -4.51
C ILE A 314 17.74 -5.76 -4.11
N GLU A 315 18.80 -5.46 -4.86
CA GLU A 315 20.18 -5.90 -4.64
C GLU A 315 21.03 -4.73 -4.12
#